data_AF-A0AAV8ZL42-F1
#
_entry.id   AF-A0AAV8ZL42-F1
#
_cell.length_a   1.000
_cell.length_b   1.000
_cell.length_c   1.000
_cell.angle_alpha   90.00
_cell.angle_beta   90.00
_cell.angle_gamma   90.00
#
_symmetry.space_group_name_H-M   'P 1'
#
loop_
_entity.id
_entity.type
_entity.pdbx_description
1 polymer ?
#
loop_
_entity_poly.entity_id
_entity_poly.type
_entity_poly.pdbx_seq_one_letter_code
_entity_poly.pdbx_strand_id
1 'polypeptide(L)'
;MGIVFDRLHMFDAEFRRFSVERNSQPKFEDFRDLIERLHNLKDISFLVSYIDPSDQDLLPINNDDNLRRALINAKPLLRIIIQRKGIVLHLPLWIYTFV
;
A
#
# COMPACT_ATOMS: atom_id res chain seq x y z
N MET A 1 16.70 11.40 -37.01
CA MET A 1 17.12 11.01 -35.65
C MET A 1 15.85 10.85 -34.83
N GLY A 2 15.24 9.67 -34.87
CA GLY A 2 13.98 9.40 -34.16
C GLY A 2 14.29 8.78 -32.82
N ILE A 3 13.85 9.41 -31.73
CA ILE A 3 13.88 8.78 -30.41
C ILE A 3 12.75 7.75 -30.41
N VAL A 4 13.11 6.49 -30.60
CA VAL A 4 12.23 5.37 -30.30
C VAL A 4 12.09 5.34 -28.79
N PHE A 5 10.95 5.78 -28.27
CA PHE A 5 10.57 5.43 -26.89
C PHE A 5 10.23 3.95 -26.92
N ASP A 6 11.24 3.12 -26.65
CA ASP A 6 11.01 1.72 -26.35
C ASP A 6 10.02 1.66 -25.18
N ARG A 7 8.93 0.97 -25.46
CA ARG A 7 7.80 0.74 -24.57
C ARG A 7 8.30 0.17 -23.25
N LEU A 8 8.46 1.02 -22.24
CA LEU A 8 8.62 0.60 -20.86
C LEU A 8 7.28 0.02 -20.40
N HIS A 9 7.11 -1.30 -20.59
CA HIS A 9 6.17 -2.13 -19.84
C HIS A 9 6.54 -2.02 -18.36
N MET A 10 6.11 -0.94 -17.69
CA MET A 10 6.61 -0.57 -16.36
C MET A 10 5.53 -0.36 -15.31
N PHE A 11 4.35 -0.94 -15.50
CA PHE A 11 3.27 -0.84 -14.53
C PHE A 11 2.54 -2.17 -14.44
N ASP A 12 3.15 -3.13 -13.74
CA ASP A 12 2.41 -4.23 -13.17
C ASP A 12 1.83 -3.68 -11.87
N ALA A 13 0.61 -3.16 -11.94
CA ALA A 13 -0.14 -2.65 -10.78
C ALA A 13 -1.26 -3.64 -10.50
N GLU A 14 -1.14 -4.39 -9.41
CA GLU A 14 -2.15 -5.35 -9.00
C GLU A 14 -3.14 -4.68 -8.03
N PHE A 15 -4.40 -4.58 -8.47
CA PHE A 15 -5.49 -4.08 -7.65
C PHE A 15 -6.17 -5.23 -6.91
N ARG A 16 -6.23 -5.16 -5.58
CA ARG A 16 -7.02 -6.08 -4.76
C ARG A 16 -7.99 -5.31 -3.87
N ARG A 17 -9.17 -5.90 -3.63
CA ARG A 17 -10.14 -5.41 -2.63
C ARG A 17 -10.28 -6.47 -1.56
N PHE A 18 -10.18 -6.06 -0.30
CA PHE A 18 -10.44 -6.93 0.83
C PHE A 18 -11.17 -6.15 1.91
N SER A 19 -12.06 -6.81 2.63
CA SER A 19 -12.80 -6.21 3.74
C SER A 19 -12.13 -6.60 5.06
N VAL A 20 -12.02 -5.64 5.98
CA VAL A 20 -11.61 -5.90 7.37
C VAL A 20 -12.81 -5.67 8.27
N GLU A 21 -13.04 -6.56 9.24
CA GLU A 21 -14.14 -6.41 10.19
C GLU A 21 -13.94 -5.18 11.10
N ARG A 22 -14.88 -4.23 11.02
CA ARG A 22 -14.85 -2.96 11.77
C ARG A 22 -14.96 -3.12 13.30
N ASN A 23 -15.39 -4.28 13.80
CA ASN A 23 -15.64 -4.52 15.22
C ASN A 23 -14.41 -5.04 15.99
N SER A 24 -13.29 -5.27 15.30
CA SER A 24 -12.02 -5.65 15.94
C SER A 24 -11.18 -4.41 16.23
N GLN A 25 -10.38 -4.42 17.31
CA GLN A 25 -9.24 -3.48 17.43
C GLN A 25 -8.15 -4.01 16.49
N PRO A 26 -7.96 -3.42 15.29
CA PRO A 26 -7.08 -4.02 14.30
C PRO A 26 -5.63 -3.86 14.75
N LYS A 27 -4.86 -4.95 14.69
CA LYS A 27 -3.43 -4.95 14.94
C LYS A 27 -2.66 -4.70 13.66
N PHE A 28 -1.64 -3.85 13.75
CA PHE A 28 -0.78 -3.56 12.61
C PHE A 28 -0.07 -4.81 12.11
N GLU A 29 0.35 -5.70 13.00
CA GLU A 29 1.00 -6.95 12.64
C GLU A 29 0.07 -7.85 11.80
N ASP A 30 -1.16 -8.08 12.24
CA ASP A 30 -2.16 -8.85 11.48
C ASP A 30 -2.44 -8.24 10.10
N PHE A 31 -2.55 -6.91 10.05
CA PHE A 31 -2.74 -6.19 8.80
C PHE A 31 -1.52 -6.34 7.87
N ARG A 32 -0.32 -6.23 8.42
CA ARG A 32 0.92 -6.42 7.67
C ARG A 32 1.02 -7.85 7.12
N ASP A 33 0.70 -8.86 7.91
CA ASP A 33 0.71 -10.27 7.51
C ASP A 33 -0.34 -10.58 6.43
N LEU A 34 -1.50 -9.91 6.49
CA LEU A 34 -2.49 -9.96 5.41
C LEU A 34 -1.93 -9.39 4.12
N ILE A 35 -1.31 -8.21 4.17
CA ILE A 35 -0.67 -7.58 3.01
C ILE A 35 0.45 -8.45 2.44
N GLU A 36 1.29 -9.03 3.30
CA GLU A 36 2.36 -9.93 2.87
C GLU A 36 1.83 -11.13 2.09
N ARG A 37 0.78 -11.79 2.60
CA ARG A 37 0.13 -12.93 1.94
C ARG A 37 -0.56 -12.54 0.65
N LEU A 38 -1.28 -11.42 0.63
CA LEU A 38 -2.03 -10.97 -0.55
C LEU A 38 -1.12 -10.58 -1.71
N HIS A 39 0.06 -10.02 -1.43
CA HIS A 39 1.01 -9.53 -2.42
C HIS A 39 2.24 -10.43 -2.59
N ASN A 40 2.20 -11.63 -2.00
CA ASN A 40 3.26 -12.63 -2.07
C ASN A 40 4.66 -12.05 -1.72
N LEU A 41 4.73 -11.26 -0.65
CA LEU A 41 5.92 -10.53 -0.20
C LEU A 41 6.74 -11.30 0.84
N LYS A 42 6.60 -12.62 0.89
CA LYS A 42 7.32 -13.47 1.85
C LYS A 42 8.82 -13.20 1.77
N ASP A 43 9.45 -12.98 2.93
CA ASP A 43 10.87 -12.66 3.09
C ASP A 43 11.32 -11.33 2.43
N ILE A 44 10.38 -10.50 1.97
CA ILE A 44 10.65 -9.17 1.39
C ILE A 44 10.28 -8.11 2.41
N SER A 45 11.24 -7.30 2.85
CA SER A 45 10.90 -6.15 3.70
C SER A 45 10.11 -5.12 2.90
N PHE A 46 8.98 -4.63 3.44
CA PHE A 46 8.20 -3.55 2.84
C PHE A 46 7.68 -2.53 3.86
N LEU A 47 7.37 -1.33 3.38
CA LEU A 47 6.66 -0.25 4.06
C LEU A 47 5.21 -0.23 3.60
N VAL A 48 4.31 0.18 4.49
CA VAL A 48 2.90 0.43 4.19
C VAL A 48 2.59 1.87 4.54
N SER A 49 1.92 2.57 3.63
CA SER A 49 1.46 3.94 3.82
C SER A 49 0.03 4.08 3.31
N TYR A 50 -0.70 5.09 3.76
CA TYR A 50 -2.01 5.45 3.20
C TYR A 50 -2.04 6.88 2.70
N ILE A 51 -2.92 7.13 1.72
CA ILE A 51 -3.20 8.49 1.24
C ILE A 51 -4.35 9.03 2.08
N ASP A 52 -4.09 10.06 2.88
CA ASP A 52 -5.15 10.71 3.66
C ASP A 52 -6.09 11.47 2.71
N PRO A 53 -7.41 11.24 2.78
CA PRO A 53 -8.33 11.85 1.84
C PRO A 53 -8.54 13.36 2.08
N SER A 54 -8.06 13.92 3.19
CA SER A 54 -8.26 15.33 3.55
C SER A 54 -7.23 16.25 2.88
N ASP A 55 -5.95 15.89 2.98
CA ASP A 55 -4.81 16.69 2.49
C ASP A 55 -4.07 16.01 1.32
N GLN A 56 -4.38 14.73 1.01
CA GLN A 56 -3.68 13.87 0.07
C GLN A 56 -2.24 13.53 0.47
N ASP A 57 -1.91 13.65 1.75
CA ASP A 57 -0.60 13.28 2.27
C ASP A 57 -0.43 11.76 2.32
N LEU A 58 0.80 11.33 2.04
CA LEU A 58 1.20 9.93 2.17
C LEU A 58 1.73 9.67 3.58
N LEU A 59 0.92 9.02 4.42
CA LEU A 59 1.23 8.81 5.83
C LEU A 59 1.55 7.33 6.13
N PRO A 60 2.59 7.04 6.94
CA PRO A 60 3.00 5.67 7.21
C PRO A 60 2.01 4.94 8.12
N ILE A 61 1.67 3.70 7.77
CA ILE A 61 0.99 2.75 8.66
C ILE A 61 2.09 1.81 9.18
N ASN A 62 2.56 2.05 10.40
CA ASN A 62 3.65 1.29 11.02
C ASN A 62 3.37 0.89 12.48
N ASN A 63 2.17 1.18 12.99
CA ASN A 63 1.70 0.83 14.32
C ASN A 63 0.15 0.80 14.35
N ASP A 64 -0.41 0.31 15.46
CA ASP A 64 -1.86 0.17 15.66
C ASP A 64 -2.62 1.51 15.57
N ASP A 65 -2.02 2.60 16.07
CA ASP A 65 -2.67 3.91 16.11
C ASP A 65 -2.78 4.54 14.72
N ASN A 66 -1.73 4.44 13.91
CA ASN A 66 -1.73 4.89 12.53
C ASN A 66 -2.70 4.05 11.69
N LEU A 67 -2.78 2.74 11.91
CA LEU A 67 -3.76 1.87 11.25
C LEU A 67 -5.19 2.29 11.59
N ARG A 68 -5.47 2.54 12.87
CA ARG A 68 -6.79 3.01 13.32
C ARG A 68 -7.13 4.36 12.69
N ARG A 69 -6.19 5.31 12.70
CA ARG A 69 -6.39 6.63 12.09
C ARG A 69 -6.68 6.52 10.59
N ALA A 70 -5.92 5.69 9.87
CA ALA A 70 -6.12 5.44 8.46
C ALA A 70 -7.52 4.87 8.17
N LEU A 71 -7.97 3.88 8.95
CA LEU A 71 -9.30 3.26 8.83
C LEU A 71 -10.45 4.24 9.13
N ILE A 72 -10.28 5.14 10.11
CA ILE A 72 -11.28 6.16 10.44
C ILE A 72 -11.38 7.22 9.33
N ASN A 73 -10.23 7.63 8.79
CA ASN A 73 -10.17 8.70 7.80
C ASN A 73 -10.54 8.22 6.39
N ALA A 74 -10.41 6.93 6.10
CA ALA A 74 -10.74 6.33 4.81
C ALA A 74 -12.18 6.67 4.34
N LYS A 75 -12.30 7.28 3.15
CA LYS A 75 -13.58 7.67 2.54
C LYS A 75 -13.54 7.55 1.01
N PRO A 76 -14.41 6.74 0.38
CA PRO A 76 -15.12 5.59 0.95
C PRO A 76 -14.20 4.40 1.24
N LEU A 77 -12.96 4.46 0.76
CA LEU A 77 -12.03 3.34 0.76
C LEU A 77 -10.67 3.75 1.32
N LEU A 78 -9.99 2.85 2.02
CA LEU A 78 -8.60 3.09 2.46
C LEU A 78 -7.66 2.82 1.30
N ARG A 79 -6.96 3.85 0.82
CA ARG A 79 -5.96 3.74 -0.25
C ARG A 79 -4.59 3.53 0.35
N ILE A 80 -4.01 2.35 0.19
CA ILE A 80 -2.65 2.05 0.66
C ILE A 80 -1.64 1.96 -0.48
N ILE A 81 -0.38 2.26 -0.13
CA ILE A 81 0.82 2.11 -0.95
C ILE A 81 1.77 1.16 -0.24
N ILE A 82 2.31 0.18 -0.98
CA ILE A 82 3.27 -0.80 -0.46
C ILE A 82 4.61 -0.59 -1.17
N GLN A 83 5.66 -0.34 -0.40
CA GLN A 83 6.99 -0.07 -0.94
C GLN A 83 8.00 -1.10 -0.41
N ARG A 84 8.61 -1.90 -1.30
CA ARG A 84 9.67 -2.85 -0.91
C ARG A 84 10.93 -2.08 -0.50
N LYS A 85 11.53 -2.44 0.64
CA LYS A 85 12.85 -1.95 1.06
C LYS A 85 13.92 -2.76 0.33
N GLY A 86 14.84 -2.08 -0.38
CA GLY A 86 16.03 -2.71 -0.95
C GLY A 86 16.15 -2.73 -2.47
N ILE A 87 15.20 -2.20 -3.23
CA ILE A 87 15.40 -1.95 -4.67
C ILE A 87 15.77 -0.47 -4.84
N VAL A 88 17.06 -0.18 -4.92
CA VAL A 88 17.59 1.14 -5.31
C VAL A 88 17.40 1.29 -6.83
N LEU A 89 16.15 1.40 -7.28
CA LEU A 89 15.79 1.87 -8.61
C LEU A 89 14.51 2.69 -8.46
N HIS A 90 14.69 3.97 -8.15
CA HIS A 90 13.89 5.17 -8.45
C HIS A 90 12.35 5.16 -8.63
N LEU A 91 11.60 4.07 -8.49
CA LEU A 91 10.15 4.09 -8.66
C LEU A 91 9.45 3.15 -7.66
N PRO A 92 8.39 3.61 -6.97
CA PRO A 92 7.53 2.73 -6.19
C PRO A 92 6.84 1.76 -7.16
N LEU A 93 7.15 0.47 -7.05
CA LEU A 93 6.65 -0.53 -7.99
C LEU A 93 5.18 -0.95 -7.80
N TRP A 94 4.43 -0.44 -6.81
CA TRP A 94 3.01 -0.82 -6.64
C TRP A 94 2.21 0.32 -6.00
N ILE A 95 1.13 0.77 -6.66
CA ILE A 95 0.17 1.73 -6.10
C ILE A 95 -1.24 1.15 -6.19
N TYR A 96 -2.02 1.36 -5.12
CA TYR A 96 -3.48 1.25 -4.97
C TYR A 96 -4.05 -0.12 -4.55
N THR A 97 -4.17 -0.34 -3.24
CA THR A 97 -5.17 -1.26 -2.67
C THR A 97 -6.26 -0.44 -1.99
N PHE A 98 -7.52 -0.76 -2.27
CA PHE A 98 -8.73 -0.14 -1.68
C PHE A 98 -9.30 -1.08 -0.60
N VAL A 99 -9.38 -0.66 0.66
CA VAL A 99 -10.29 -1.27 1.67
C VAL A 99 -11.65 -0.64 1.53
#